data_AF-A0A1G2QHT7-F1
#
_entry.id   AF-A0A1G2QHT7-F1
#
_cell.length_a   1.000
_cell.length_b   1.000
_cell.length_c   1.000
_cell.angle_alpha   90.00
_cell.angle_beta   90.00
_cell.angle_gamma   90.00
#
_symmetry.space_group_name_H-M   'P 1'
#
loop_
_entity.id
_entity.type
_entity.pdbx_description
1 polymer ?
#
loop_
_entity_poly.entity_id
_entity_poly.type
_entity_poly.pdbx_seq_one_letter_code
_entity_poly.pdbx_strand_id
1 'polypeptide(L)'
;MNQIVPLPPKLQLTSNRLTLTIAALGLLGFLDASYLTAKHFLGGSVRCLLVEGCDVVTGSQYSTIGGVIPVALLGVLYYSLILTFIFLHRETGRDLWWWLLAGWSLLGLGFSGWLLYLQAAILGAYCFYCLVSAGISILIFLLVFSRFITRKKF
;
A
#
# COMPACT_ATOMS: atom_id res chain seq x y z
N MET A 1 -16.28 -29.84 -1.71
CA MET A 1 -17.34 -29.31 -0.84
C MET A 1 -16.66 -28.57 0.31
N ASN A 2 -16.92 -27.26 0.41
CA ASN A 2 -16.25 -26.28 1.26
C ASN A 2 -16.01 -26.77 2.69
N GLN A 3 -14.74 -26.94 3.09
CA GLN A 3 -14.37 -27.02 4.50
C GLN A 3 -14.31 -25.59 5.05
N ILE A 4 -15.41 -25.18 5.67
CA ILE A 4 -15.47 -24.04 6.60
C ILE A 4 -14.75 -24.52 7.86
N VAL A 5 -13.44 -24.32 7.93
CA VAL A 5 -12.67 -24.61 9.14
C VAL A 5 -13.05 -23.56 10.19
N PRO A 6 -13.64 -23.93 11.34
CA PRO A 6 -13.99 -22.96 12.37
C PRO A 6 -12.70 -22.39 12.98
N LEU A 7 -12.54 -21.07 12.84
CA LEU A 7 -11.38 -20.34 13.33
C LEU A 7 -11.41 -20.27 14.87
N PRO A 8 -10.32 -20.59 15.59
CA PRO A 8 -10.31 -20.61 17.05
C PRO A 8 -10.59 -19.22 17.66
N PRO A 9 -11.23 -19.13 18.84
CA PRO A 9 -11.73 -17.87 19.43
C PRO A 9 -10.62 -16.86 19.76
N LYS A 10 -9.39 -17.32 20.05
CA LYS A 10 -8.23 -16.43 20.21
C LYS A 10 -7.76 -15.77 18.92
N LEU A 11 -8.09 -16.34 17.75
CA LEU A 11 -7.78 -15.79 16.43
C LEU A 11 -8.82 -14.76 15.96
N GLN A 12 -10.04 -14.78 16.51
CA GLN A 12 -11.13 -13.85 16.16
C GLN A 12 -10.83 -12.41 16.64
N LEU A 13 -10.29 -12.25 17.86
CA LEU A 13 -9.95 -10.94 18.46
C LEU A 13 -8.71 -10.28 17.82
N THR A 14 -7.68 -11.06 17.49
CA THR A 14 -6.47 -10.58 16.78
C THR A 14 -6.74 -10.36 15.30
N SER A 15 -7.60 -11.17 14.65
CA SER A 15 -7.97 -10.97 13.25
C SER A 15 -8.68 -9.63 13.05
N ASN A 16 -9.62 -9.25 13.94
CA ASN A 16 -10.34 -8.00 13.76
C ASN A 16 -9.42 -6.78 13.93
N ARG A 17 -8.51 -6.78 14.91
CA ARG A 17 -7.53 -5.69 15.06
C ARG A 17 -6.54 -5.63 13.90
N LEU A 18 -5.99 -6.77 13.46
CA LEU A 18 -5.04 -6.81 12.34
C LEU A 18 -5.69 -6.29 11.05
N THR A 19 -6.89 -6.78 10.73
CA THR A 19 -7.67 -6.32 9.57
C THR A 19 -8.00 -4.82 9.68
N LEU A 20 -8.34 -4.32 10.87
CA LEU A 20 -8.56 -2.88 11.09
C LEU A 20 -7.28 -2.07 10.86
N THR A 21 -6.14 -2.54 11.36
CA THR A 21 -4.85 -1.86 11.19
C THR A 21 -4.46 -1.80 9.72
N ILE A 22 -4.60 -2.90 8.99
CA ILE A 22 -4.31 -2.93 7.55
C ILE A 22 -5.29 -2.02 6.80
N ALA A 23 -6.57 -1.99 7.17
CA ALA A 23 -7.55 -1.08 6.57
C ALA A 23 -7.22 0.39 6.85
N ALA A 24 -6.82 0.73 8.08
CA ALA A 24 -6.39 2.08 8.45
C ALA A 24 -5.15 2.51 7.66
N LEU A 25 -4.15 1.62 7.55
CA LEU A 25 -2.96 1.84 6.72
C LEU A 25 -3.31 2.02 5.24
N GLY A 26 -4.22 1.20 4.72
CA GLY A 26 -4.71 1.31 3.34
C GLY A 26 -5.44 2.62 3.08
N LEU A 27 -6.25 3.10 4.04
CA LEU A 27 -6.90 4.41 3.96
C LEU A 27 -5.88 5.56 3.99
N LEU A 28 -4.88 5.49 4.86
CA LEU A 28 -3.82 6.50 4.90
C LEU A 28 -3.05 6.55 3.58
N GLY A 29 -2.67 5.40 3.02
CA GLY A 29 -2.02 5.32 1.72
C GLY A 29 -2.91 5.81 0.57
N PHE A 30 -4.21 5.51 0.62
CA PHE A 30 -5.17 6.01 -0.35
C PHE A 30 -5.30 7.53 -0.31
N LEU A 31 -5.38 8.12 0.89
CA LEU A 31 -5.45 9.57 1.06
C LEU A 31 -4.18 10.26 0.58
N ASP A 32 -3.02 9.69 0.89
CA ASP A 32 -1.71 10.17 0.40
C ASP A 32 -1.65 10.17 -1.13
N ALA A 33 -1.95 9.02 -1.74
CA ALA A 33 -1.96 8.90 -3.20
C ALA A 33 -2.98 9.83 -3.85
N SER A 34 -4.19 9.95 -3.28
CA SER A 34 -5.25 10.83 -3.77
C SER A 34 -4.85 12.31 -3.69
N TYR A 35 -4.19 12.71 -2.59
CA TYR A 35 -3.67 14.06 -2.42
C TYR A 35 -2.63 14.38 -3.50
N LEU A 36 -1.70 13.46 -3.75
CA LEU A 36 -0.67 13.62 -4.77
C LEU A 36 -1.27 13.68 -6.19
N THR A 37 -2.26 12.83 -6.47
CA THR A 37 -3.03 12.85 -7.72
C THR A 37 -3.74 14.20 -7.90
N ALA A 38 -4.44 14.69 -6.87
CA ALA A 38 -5.11 15.98 -6.94
C ALA A 38 -4.11 17.10 -7.22
N LYS A 39 -2.97 17.13 -6.52
CA LYS A 39 -1.92 18.13 -6.74
C LYS A 39 -1.35 18.10 -8.15
N HIS A 40 -1.14 16.90 -8.70
CA HIS A 40 -0.68 16.73 -10.08
C HIS A 40 -1.67 17.34 -11.09
N PHE A 41 -2.98 17.11 -10.93
CA PHE A 41 -4.00 17.67 -11.82
C PHE A 41 -4.23 19.16 -11.62
N LEU A 42 -4.10 19.68 -10.39
CA LEU A 42 -4.25 21.09 -10.08
C LEU A 42 -3.00 21.92 -10.45
N GLY A 43 -1.92 21.28 -10.94
CA GLY A 43 -0.66 21.96 -11.28
C GLY A 43 0.04 22.59 -10.07
N GLY A 44 -0.28 22.14 -8.85
CA GLY A 44 0.26 22.71 -7.63
C GLY A 44 1.58 22.05 -7.23
N SER A 45 2.57 22.85 -6.85
CA SER A 45 3.79 22.34 -6.22
C SER A 45 3.48 21.54 -4.95
N VAL A 46 4.21 20.45 -4.77
CA VAL A 46 3.99 19.54 -3.66
C VAL A 46 4.83 20.04 -2.50
N ARG A 47 4.16 20.72 -1.55
CA ARG A 47 4.82 21.16 -0.31
C ARG A 47 5.44 19.96 0.39
N CYS A 48 6.77 19.96 0.44
CA CYS A 48 7.53 19.08 1.29
C CYS A 48 7.34 19.47 2.76
N LEU A 49 6.92 18.51 3.59
CA LEU A 49 6.76 18.76 5.02
C LEU A 49 8.09 18.62 5.78
N LEU A 50 8.91 17.63 5.43
CA LEU A 50 10.09 17.24 6.21
C LEU A 50 11.38 17.07 5.40
N VAL A 51 11.28 16.78 4.09
CA VAL A 51 12.42 16.41 3.24
C VAL A 51 12.39 17.23 1.97
N GLU A 52 13.51 17.83 1.57
CA GLU A 52 13.60 18.63 0.35
C GLU A 52 13.63 17.74 -0.90
N GLY A 53 13.01 18.21 -2.00
CA GLY A 53 13.07 17.54 -3.29
C GLY A 53 11.80 16.83 -3.75
N CYS A 54 10.67 16.96 -3.03
CA CYS A 54 9.37 16.44 -3.50
C CYS A 54 9.01 17.02 -4.87
N ASP A 55 9.22 18.33 -5.08
CA ASP A 55 8.97 18.97 -6.37
C ASP A 55 9.82 18.39 -7.51
N VAL A 56 11.08 18.02 -7.23
CA VAL A 56 11.96 17.35 -8.19
C VAL A 56 11.40 15.96 -8.54
N VAL A 57 10.96 15.20 -7.53
CA VAL A 57 10.39 13.86 -7.74
C VAL A 57 9.07 13.93 -8.51
N THR A 58 8.13 14.80 -8.08
CA THR A 58 6.80 14.91 -8.69
C THR A 58 6.79 15.66 -10.01
N GLY A 59 7.79 16.50 -10.28
CA GLY A 59 8.00 17.17 -11.56
C GLY A 59 8.84 16.35 -12.56
N SER A 60 9.42 15.23 -12.13
CA SER A 60 10.25 14.40 -13.00
C SER A 60 9.43 13.57 -14.00
N GLN A 61 10.07 13.12 -15.06
CA GLN A 61 9.51 12.14 -16.00
C GLN A 61 9.08 10.82 -15.33
N TYR A 62 9.66 10.49 -14.17
CA TYR A 62 9.32 9.27 -13.41
C TYR A 62 8.04 9.40 -12.60
N SER A 63 7.49 10.62 -12.47
CA SER A 63 6.18 10.85 -11.85
C SER A 63 5.02 10.29 -12.70
N THR A 64 5.29 10.00 -13.97
CA THR A 64 4.36 9.40 -14.92
C THR A 64 4.94 8.13 -15.53
N ILE A 65 4.18 7.04 -15.55
CA ILE A 65 4.55 5.84 -16.29
C ILE A 65 4.14 6.03 -17.75
N GLY A 66 5.13 5.95 -18.64
CA GLY A 66 4.94 6.13 -20.09
C GLY A 66 4.55 7.55 -20.52
N GLY A 67 4.74 8.55 -19.66
CA GLY A 67 4.37 9.95 -19.95
C GLY A 67 2.87 10.26 -19.87
N VAL A 68 2.02 9.28 -19.53
CA VAL A 68 0.55 9.43 -19.56
C VAL A 68 -0.10 9.13 -18.22
N ILE A 69 0.38 8.14 -17.46
CA ILE A 69 -0.29 7.68 -16.23
C ILE A 69 0.49 8.16 -15.00
N PRO A 70 -0.06 9.04 -14.16
CA PRO A 70 0.61 9.46 -12.93
C PRO A 70 0.81 8.26 -12.00
N VAL A 71 2.01 8.10 -11.46
CA VAL A 71 2.33 7.06 -10.47
C VAL A 71 1.41 7.16 -9.25
N ALA A 72 1.02 8.39 -8.89
CA ALA A 72 0.03 8.63 -7.83
C ALA A 72 -1.30 7.91 -8.08
N LEU A 73 -1.76 7.87 -9.34
CA LEU A 73 -3.00 7.20 -9.73
C LEU A 73 -2.92 5.68 -9.53
N LEU A 74 -1.74 5.10 -9.80
CA LEU A 74 -1.49 3.68 -9.52
C LEU A 74 -1.49 3.41 -8.01
N GLY A 75 -0.97 4.34 -7.21
CA GLY A 75 -1.08 4.29 -5.76
C GLY A 75 -2.54 4.25 -5.29
N VAL A 76 -3.39 5.12 -5.84
CA VAL A 76 -4.84 5.13 -5.54
C VAL A 76 -5.48 3.78 -5.87
N LEU A 77 -5.21 3.25 -7.07
CA LEU A 77 -5.71 1.94 -7.48
C LEU A 77 -5.22 0.82 -6.55
N TYR A 78 -3.93 0.83 -6.21
CA TYR A 78 -3.34 -0.15 -5.31
C TYR A 78 -4.00 -0.18 -3.93
N TYR A 79 -4.11 0.97 -3.28
CA TYR A 79 -4.73 1.05 -1.95
C TYR A 79 -6.24 0.78 -1.98
N SER A 80 -6.94 1.17 -3.05
CA SER A 80 -8.37 0.84 -3.22
C SER A 80 -8.61 -0.67 -3.31
N LEU A 81 -7.73 -1.40 -4.00
CA LEU A 81 -7.81 -2.87 -4.11
C LEU A 81 -7.49 -3.54 -2.77
N ILE A 82 -6.52 -3.04 -2.02
CA ILE A 82 -6.25 -3.51 -0.65
C ILE A 82 -7.50 -3.38 0.23
N LEU A 83 -8.15 -2.22 0.23
CA LEU A 83 -9.38 -1.99 1.00
C LEU A 83 -10.51 -2.91 0.54
N THR A 84 -10.65 -3.11 -0.77
CA THR A 84 -11.65 -4.00 -1.36
C THR A 84 -11.43 -5.45 -0.93
N PHE A 85 -10.19 -5.96 -1.02
CA PHE A 85 -9.87 -7.33 -0.60
C PHE A 85 -10.09 -7.55 0.90
N ILE A 86 -9.78 -6.56 1.73
CA ILE A 86 -10.06 -6.59 3.17
C ILE A 86 -11.56 -6.66 3.43
N PHE A 87 -12.34 -5.81 2.75
CA PHE A 87 -13.79 -5.78 2.89
C PHE A 87 -14.40 -7.13 2.47
N LEU A 88 -14.02 -7.67 1.30
CA LEU A 88 -14.51 -8.95 0.82
C LEU A 88 -14.06 -10.13 1.69
N HIS A 89 -12.85 -10.08 2.26
CA HIS A 89 -12.41 -11.08 3.24
C HIS A 89 -13.30 -11.06 4.49
N ARG A 90 -13.69 -9.87 4.97
CA ARG A 90 -14.55 -9.71 6.14
C ARG A 90 -15.97 -10.22 5.88
N GLU A 91 -16.54 -9.91 4.71
CA GLU A 91 -17.89 -10.32 4.31
C GLU A 91 -17.97 -11.82 4.01
N THR A 92 -16.99 -12.36 3.25
CA THR A 92 -17.07 -13.74 2.73
C THR A 92 -16.36 -14.76 3.62
N GLY A 93 -15.44 -14.34 4.49
CA GLY A 93 -14.61 -15.22 5.31
C GLY A 93 -13.67 -16.15 4.53
N ARG A 94 -13.51 -15.94 3.22
CA ARG A 94 -12.71 -16.81 2.34
C ARG A 94 -11.21 -16.50 2.47
N ASP A 95 -10.40 -17.54 2.69
CA ASP A 95 -8.93 -17.46 2.72
C ASP A 95 -8.32 -17.06 1.36
N LEU A 96 -9.06 -17.21 0.25
CA LEU A 96 -8.65 -16.76 -1.09
C LEU A 96 -8.33 -15.26 -1.13
N TRP A 97 -9.17 -14.43 -0.49
CA TRP A 97 -8.98 -12.98 -0.45
C TRP A 97 -7.70 -12.58 0.31
N TRP A 98 -7.32 -13.39 1.30
CA TRP A 98 -6.06 -13.18 2.02
C TRP A 98 -4.83 -13.54 1.19
N TRP A 99 -4.90 -14.62 0.42
CA TRP A 99 -3.86 -14.96 -0.54
C TRP A 99 -3.70 -13.89 -1.63
N LEU A 100 -4.81 -13.37 -2.15
CA LEU A 100 -4.79 -12.26 -3.10
C LEU A 100 -4.18 -11.01 -2.48
N LEU A 101 -4.54 -10.65 -1.24
CA LEU A 101 -3.91 -9.51 -0.57
C LEU A 101 -2.41 -9.73 -0.39
N ALA A 102 -1.98 -10.93 0.02
CA ALA A 102 -0.56 -11.24 0.18
C ALA A 102 0.20 -11.06 -1.15
N GLY A 103 -0.33 -11.61 -2.25
CA GLY A 103 0.25 -11.41 -3.58
C GLY A 103 0.30 -9.93 -4.00
N TRP A 104 -0.80 -9.20 -3.76
CA TRP A 104 -0.89 -7.79 -4.07
C TRP A 104 0.10 -6.95 -3.26
N SER A 105 0.24 -7.23 -1.96
CA SER A 105 1.19 -6.54 -1.08
C SER A 105 2.65 -6.73 -1.52
N LEU A 106 2.99 -7.88 -2.10
CA LEU A 106 4.31 -8.15 -2.63
C LEU A 106 4.61 -7.29 -3.88
N LEU A 107 3.60 -7.12 -4.76
CA LEU A 107 3.70 -6.22 -5.91
C LEU A 107 3.89 -4.77 -5.45
N GLY A 108 3.13 -4.31 -4.46
CA GLY A 108 3.27 -2.97 -3.90
C GLY A 108 4.61 -2.73 -3.23
N LEU A 109 5.16 -3.74 -2.55
CA LEU A 109 6.50 -3.68 -1.96
C LEU A 109 7.58 -3.57 -3.05
N GLY A 110 7.50 -4.40 -4.09
CA GLY A 110 8.44 -4.34 -5.22
C GLY A 110 8.38 -2.99 -5.95
N PHE A 111 7.17 -2.48 -6.21
CA PHE A 111 6.97 -1.18 -6.82
C PHE A 111 7.49 -0.03 -5.96
N SER A 112 7.23 -0.06 -4.65
CA SER A 112 7.76 0.93 -3.69
C SER A 112 9.29 0.90 -3.65
N GLY A 113 9.90 -0.29 -3.65
CA GLY A 113 11.35 -0.44 -3.72
C GLY A 113 11.94 0.15 -5.01
N TRP A 114 11.28 -0.06 -6.14
CA TRP A 114 11.67 0.53 -7.42
C TRP A 114 11.61 2.07 -7.39
N LEU A 115 10.55 2.65 -6.82
CA LEU A 115 10.42 4.11 -6.68
C LEU A 115 11.47 4.71 -5.74
N LEU A 116 11.82 4.01 -4.65
CA LEU A 116 12.89 4.44 -3.75
C LEU A 116 14.25 4.37 -4.44
N TYR A 117 14.48 3.32 -5.24
CA TYR A 117 15.69 3.21 -6.05
C TYR A 117 15.83 4.37 -7.04
N LEU A 118 14.76 4.72 -7.77
CA LEU A 118 14.75 5.89 -8.66
C LEU A 118 15.08 7.19 -7.90
N GLN A 119 14.48 7.41 -6.73
CA GLN A 119 14.70 8.60 -5.91
C GLN A 119 16.16 8.72 -5.46
N ALA A 120 16.74 7.64 -4.94
CA ALA A 120 18.09 7.65 -4.40
C ALA A 120 19.19 7.63 -5.48
N ALA A 121 19.02 6.81 -6.52
CA ALA A 121 20.08 6.57 -7.51
C ALA A 121 20.04 7.53 -8.70
N ILE A 122 18.85 7.98 -9.11
CA ILE A 122 18.68 8.77 -10.34
C ILE A 122 18.39 10.24 -10.02
N LEU A 123 17.43 10.50 -9.13
CA LEU A 123 16.99 11.86 -8.84
C LEU A 123 17.87 12.56 -7.79
N GLY A 124 18.50 11.80 -6.89
CA GLY A 124 19.25 12.34 -5.75
C GLY A 124 18.37 13.14 -4.79
N ALA A 125 17.05 12.92 -4.82
CA ALA A 125 16.04 13.68 -4.09
C ALA A 125 14.99 12.74 -3.51
N TYR A 126 14.48 13.08 -2.32
CA TYR A 126 13.53 12.24 -1.60
C TYR A 126 12.18 12.95 -1.45
N CYS A 127 11.11 12.22 -1.74
CA CYS A 127 9.76 12.71 -1.53
C CYS A 127 9.17 12.12 -0.26
N PHE A 128 8.82 12.97 0.71
CA PHE A 128 8.23 12.53 1.99
C PHE A 128 6.99 11.65 1.79
N TYR A 129 6.08 12.03 0.90
CA TYR A 129 4.88 11.26 0.59
C TYR A 129 5.22 9.87 0.02
N CYS A 130 6.18 9.79 -0.91
CA CYS A 130 6.64 8.51 -1.45
C CYS A 130 7.28 7.62 -0.37
N LEU A 131 8.02 8.20 0.58
CA LEU A 131 8.58 7.46 1.73
C LEU A 131 7.47 6.94 2.66
N VAL A 132 6.46 7.76 2.95
CA VAL A 132 5.31 7.36 3.77
C VAL A 132 4.59 6.19 3.10
N SER A 133 4.29 6.29 1.81
CA SER A 133 3.65 5.21 1.04
C SER A 133 4.49 3.93 1.01
N ALA A 134 5.82 4.04 0.86
CA ALA A 134 6.72 2.89 0.94
C ALA A 134 6.69 2.24 2.34
N GLY A 135 6.71 3.04 3.40
CA GLY A 135 6.58 2.57 4.78
C GLY A 135 5.26 1.85 5.03
N ILE A 136 4.14 2.43 4.57
CA ILE A 136 2.81 1.83 4.66
C ILE A 136 2.78 0.48 3.93
N SER A 137 3.34 0.39 2.73
CA SER A 137 3.39 -0.86 1.96
C SER A 137 4.21 -1.95 2.68
N ILE A 138 5.34 -1.60 3.28
CA ILE A 138 6.15 -2.52 4.09
C ILE A 138 5.37 -2.98 5.33
N LEU A 139 4.72 -2.06 6.04
CA LEU A 139 3.89 -2.38 7.21
C LEU A 139 2.76 -3.34 6.85
N ILE A 140 2.03 -3.09 5.76
CA ILE A 140 0.97 -3.97 5.27
C ILE A 140 1.55 -5.35 4.95
N PHE A 141 2.67 -5.44 4.24
CA PHE A 141 3.33 -6.69 3.92
C PHE A 141 3.70 -7.48 5.19
N LEU A 142 4.32 -6.82 6.17
CA LEU A 142 4.70 -7.45 7.44
C LEU A 142 3.49 -7.96 8.22
N LEU A 143 2.39 -7.21 8.28
CA LEU A 143 1.16 -7.61 8.97
C LEU A 143 0.47 -8.80 8.28
N VAL A 144 0.45 -8.81 6.95
CA VAL A 144 -0.10 -9.94 6.19
C VAL A 144 0.78 -11.18 6.35
N PHE A 145 2.10 -11.01 6.29
CA PHE A 145 3.06 -12.10 6.41
C PHE A 145 3.15 -12.67 7.83
N SER A 146 3.00 -11.85 8.87
CA SER A 146 3.01 -12.32 10.27
C SER A 146 1.89 -13.30 10.58
N ARG A 147 0.72 -13.14 9.93
CA ARG A 147 -0.38 -14.11 9.98
C ARG A 147 0.02 -15.44 9.36
N PHE A 148 0.79 -15.41 8.27
CA PHE A 148 1.30 -16.60 7.58
C PHE A 148 2.36 -17.34 8.41
N ILE A 149 3.29 -16.60 9.03
CA ILE A 149 4.31 -17.17 9.93
C ILE A 149 3.65 -17.85 11.13
N THR A 150 2.63 -17.22 11.72
CA THR A 150 1.96 -17.75 12.91
C THR A 150 1.14 -19.01 12.59
N ARG A 151 0.59 -19.13 11.37
CA ARG A 151 -0.07 -20.37 10.90
C ARG A 151 0.91 -21.55 10.73
N LYS A 152 2.20 -21.31 10.50
CA LYS A 152 3.19 -22.38 10.28
C LYS A 152 3.73 -23.00 11.58
N LYS A 153 3.38 -22.44 12.74
CA LYS A 153 3.90 -22.85 14.05
C LYS A 153 2.96 -23.80 14.82
N PHE A 154 1.91 -24.32 14.19
CA PHE A 154 0.98 -25.30 14.74
C PHE A 154 0.80 -26.48 13.79
#